data_AF-A0A1G2CSD6-F1
#
_entry.id   AF-A0A1G2CSD6-F1
#
_cell.length_a   1.000
_cell.length_b   1.000
_cell.length_c   1.000
_cell.angle_alpha   90.00
_cell.angle_beta   90.00
_cell.angle_gamma   90.00
#
_symmetry.space_group_name_H-M   'P 1'
#
loop_
_entity.id
_entity.type
_entity.pdbx_description
1 polymer ?
#
loop_
_entity_poly.entity_id
_entity_poly.type
_entity_poly.pdbx_seq_one_letter_code
_entity_poly.pdbx_strand_id
1 'polypeptide(L)'
;MKNIVKTIYFTVGLSFFTVALVVSTQLRAEESLSLKCSYLDPITIDVLALLAALFLAGEGIYRIYEHKNYSLPRQATRAIRVAFGCAIITLHIMQFWYK
;
A
#
# COMPACT_ATOMS: atom_id res chain seq x y z
N MET A 1 0.69 -6.58 24.90
CA MET A 1 0.06 -7.47 23.89
C MET A 1 -1.27 -6.95 23.32
N LYS A 2 -2.24 -6.50 24.13
CA LYS A 2 -3.54 -6.02 23.59
C LYS A 2 -3.42 -4.86 22.57
N ASN A 3 -2.43 -3.98 22.72
CA ASN A 3 -2.24 -2.82 21.83
C ASN A 3 -1.72 -3.22 20.44
N ILE A 4 -0.73 -4.11 20.35
CA ILE A 4 -0.21 -4.55 19.05
C ILE A 4 -1.26 -5.30 18.22
N VAL A 5 -2.09 -6.13 18.86
CA VAL A 5 -3.18 -6.84 18.16
C VAL A 5 -4.15 -5.83 17.54
N LYS A 6 -4.57 -4.81 18.29
CA LYS A 6 -5.40 -3.72 17.77
C LYS A 6 -4.73 -2.97 16.61
N THR A 7 -3.45 -2.63 16.74
CA THR A 7 -2.70 -1.96 15.68
C THR A 7 -2.60 -2.83 14.42
N ILE A 8 -2.38 -4.15 14.57
CA ILE A 8 -2.32 -5.07 13.43
C ILE A 8 -3.67 -5.11 12.72
N TYR A 9 -4.78 -5.33 13.45
CA TYR A 9 -6.11 -5.32 12.84
C TYR A 9 -6.43 -4.00 12.16
N PHE A 10 -6.09 -2.87 12.79
CA PHE A 10 -6.25 -1.55 12.19
C PHE A 10 -5.42 -1.40 10.91
N THR A 11 -4.15 -1.83 10.93
CA THR A 11 -3.25 -1.74 9.77
C THR A 11 -3.72 -2.60 8.62
N VAL A 12 -4.14 -3.84 8.91
CA VAL A 12 -4.70 -4.77 7.91
C VAL A 12 -5.99 -4.20 7.33
N GLY A 13 -6.93 -3.78 8.18
CA GLY A 13 -8.19 -3.17 7.72
C GLY A 13 -7.99 -1.91 6.89
N LEU A 14 -7.07 -1.03 7.32
CA LEU A 14 -6.70 0.17 6.57
C LEU A 14 -6.07 -0.18 5.21
N SER A 15 -5.16 -1.16 5.18
CA SER A 15 -4.51 -1.58 3.93
C SER A 15 -5.52 -2.16 2.95
N PHE A 16 -6.44 -3.02 3.40
CA PHE A 16 -7.53 -3.54 2.56
C PHE A 16 -8.41 -2.42 2.01
N PHE A 17 -8.81 -1.48 2.87
CA PHE A 17 -9.63 -0.34 2.46
C PHE A 17 -8.91 0.53 1.41
N THR A 18 -7.65 0.87 1.64
CA THR A 18 -6.85 1.66 0.69
C THR A 18 -6.65 0.92 -0.64
N VAL A 19 -6.35 -0.38 -0.60
CA VAL A 19 -6.23 -1.21 -1.81
C VAL A 19 -7.55 -1.22 -2.59
N ALA A 20 -8.69 -1.45 -1.92
CA ALA A 20 -10.00 -1.46 -2.58
C ALA A 20 -10.32 -0.12 -3.26
N LEU A 21 -10.01 1.02 -2.60
CA LEU A 21 -10.19 2.34 -3.18
C LEU A 21 -9.33 2.55 -4.43
N VAL A 22 -8.05 2.17 -4.35
CA VAL A 22 -7.09 2.37 -5.45
C VAL A 22 -7.43 1.47 -6.64
N VAL A 23 -7.76 0.20 -6.40
CA VAL A 23 -8.25 -0.72 -7.44
C VAL A 23 -9.51 -0.17 -8.11
N SER A 24 -10.48 0.30 -7.31
CA SER A 24 -11.73 0.87 -7.86
C SER A 24 -11.48 2.13 -8.69
N THR A 25 -10.53 2.96 -8.26
CA THR A 25 -10.14 4.18 -8.98
C THR A 25 -9.44 3.83 -10.29
N GLN A 26 -8.53 2.86 -10.25
CA GLN A 26 -7.82 2.37 -11.43
C GLN A 26 -8.77 1.80 -12.48
N LEU A 27 -9.69 0.91 -12.08
CA LEU A 27 -10.66 0.31 -13.00
C LEU A 27 -11.57 1.36 -13.64
N ARG A 28 -12.05 2.34 -12.86
CA ARG A 28 -12.85 3.45 -13.39
C ARG A 28 -12.07 4.33 -14.35
N ALA A 29 -10.79 4.58 -14.07
CA ALA A 29 -9.93 5.36 -14.96
C ALA A 29 -9.71 4.62 -16.29
N GLU A 30 -9.45 3.32 -16.25
CA GLU A 30 -9.28 2.49 -17.46
C GLU A 30 -10.56 2.42 -18.30
N GLU A 31 -11.72 2.27 -17.66
CA GLU A 31 -13.03 2.32 -18.33
C GLU A 31 -13.28 3.69 -18.98
N SER A 32 -13.06 4.78 -18.24
CA SER A 32 -13.32 6.13 -18.73
C SER A 32 -12.38 6.58 -19.84
N LEU A 33 -11.11 6.14 -19.82
CA LEU A 33 -10.10 6.53 -20.79
C LEU A 33 -9.99 5.54 -21.95
N SER A 34 -10.63 4.36 -21.85
CA SER A 34 -10.47 3.24 -22.79
C SER A 34 -9.00 2.86 -23.06
N LEU A 35 -8.13 3.19 -22.09
CA LEU A 35 -6.69 2.96 -22.13
C LEU A 35 -6.32 2.19 -20.88
N LYS A 36 -5.63 1.06 -21.06
CA LYS A 36 -5.04 0.32 -19.95
C LYS A 36 -3.78 1.05 -19.48
N CYS A 37 -3.53 1.12 -18.17
CA CYS A 37 -2.21 1.54 -17.69
C CYS A 37 -1.18 0.46 -18.04
N SER A 38 -0.28 0.76 -18.97
CA SER A 38 0.87 -0.09 -19.24
C SER A 38 1.97 0.17 -18.20
N TYR A 39 2.56 -0.91 -17.70
CA TYR A 39 3.88 -0.86 -17.04
C TYR A 39 4.92 -0.35 -18.05
N LEU A 40 5.98 0.32 -17.56
CA LEU A 40 7.23 0.68 -18.27
C LEU A 40 7.34 2.08 -18.90
N ASP A 41 6.42 3.01 -18.65
CA ASP A 41 6.53 4.38 -19.19
C ASP A 41 6.59 5.44 -18.07
N PRO A 42 7.80 5.86 -17.61
CA PRO A 42 9.15 5.33 -17.83
C PRO A 42 9.55 4.26 -16.80
N ILE A 43 10.18 3.17 -17.25
CA ILE A 43 10.69 2.03 -16.43
C ILE A 43 11.35 2.45 -15.12
N THR A 44 12.22 3.45 -15.16
CA THR A 44 13.00 3.89 -14.01
C THR A 44 12.10 4.40 -12.88
N ILE A 45 11.00 5.08 -13.23
CA ILE A 45 10.04 5.61 -12.25
C ILE A 45 9.28 4.47 -11.60
N ASP A 46 8.80 3.49 -12.37
CA ASP A 46 8.08 2.33 -11.85
C ASP A 46 8.96 1.49 -10.91
N VAL A 47 10.21 1.22 -11.29
CA VAL A 47 11.14 0.46 -10.43
C VAL A 47 11.42 1.21 -9.13
N LEU A 48 11.66 2.52 -9.19
CA LEU A 48 11.86 3.33 -8.00
C LEU A 48 10.61 3.39 -7.11
N ALA A 49 9.42 3.50 -7.71
CA ALA A 49 8.15 3.50 -6.98
C ALA A 49 7.89 2.16 -6.29
N LEU A 50 8.16 1.04 -6.96
CA LEU A 50 8.05 -0.30 -6.38
C LEU A 50 9.02 -0.49 -5.20
N LEU A 51 10.29 -0.10 -5.36
CA LEU A 51 11.28 -0.16 -4.28
C LEU A 51 10.90 0.72 -3.10
N ALA A 52 10.41 1.93 -3.35
CA ALA A 52 9.91 2.83 -2.32
C ALA A 52 8.69 2.24 -1.60
N ALA A 53 7.78 1.58 -2.32
CA ALA A 53 6.61 0.93 -1.74
C ALA A 53 6.99 -0.25 -0.84
N LEU A 54 7.95 -1.08 -1.27
CA LEU A 54 8.51 -2.17 -0.46
C LEU A 54 9.19 -1.62 0.80
N PHE A 55 9.94 -0.53 0.67
CA PHE A 55 10.56 0.14 1.82
C PHE A 55 9.49 0.69 2.79
N LEU A 56 8.46 1.37 2.29
CA LEU A 56 7.37 1.91 3.12
C LEU A 56 6.62 0.82 3.87
N ALA A 57 6.26 -0.27 3.19
CA ALA A 57 5.59 -1.40 3.81
C ALA A 57 6.49 -2.10 4.84
N GLY A 58 7.73 -2.41 4.46
CA GLY A 58 8.70 -3.08 5.33
C GLY A 58 9.06 -2.27 6.56
N GLU A 59 9.41 -0.99 6.40
CA GLU A 59 9.75 -0.08 7.51
C GLU A 59 8.55 0.16 8.43
N GLY A 60 7.36 0.35 7.86
CA GLY A 60 6.13 0.51 8.62
C GLY A 60 5.83 -0.73 9.48
N ILE A 61 5.92 -1.93 8.89
CA ILE A 61 5.74 -3.21 9.60
C ILE A 61 6.80 -3.35 10.70
N TYR A 62 8.08 -3.16 10.36
CA TYR A 62 9.19 -3.27 11.30
C TYR A 62 8.98 -2.36 12.51
N ARG A 63 8.63 -1.08 12.29
CA ARG A 63 8.43 -0.12 13.40
C ARG A 63 7.22 -0.46 14.26
N ILE A 64 6.15 -1.03 13.69
CA ILE A 64 4.99 -1.52 14.48
C ILE A 64 5.44 -2.65 15.41
N TYR A 65 6.24 -3.60 14.89
CA TYR A 65 6.78 -4.70 15.68
C TYR A 65 7.86 -4.27 16.68
N GLU A 66 8.64 -3.24 16.40
CA GLU A 66 9.63 -2.71 17.34
C GLU A 66 8.96 -2.06 18.56
N HIS A 67 7.82 -1.39 18.35
CA HIS A 67 7.14 -0.62 19.40
C HIS A 67 5.77 -1.22 19.78
N LYS A 68 5.73 -2.52 20.08
CA LYS A 68 4.50 -3.31 20.33
C LYS A 68 3.57 -2.75 21.41
N ASN A 69 4.09 -1.92 22.31
CA ASN A 69 3.35 -1.38 23.45
C ASN A 69 2.74 0.00 23.20
N TYR A 70 3.11 0.67 22.11
CA TYR A 70 2.61 2.01 21.81
C TYR A 70 1.11 2.00 21.51
N SER A 71 0.43 3.07 21.92
CA SER A 71 -1.00 3.26 21.64
C SER A 71 -1.24 3.42 20.13
N LEU A 72 -2.45 3.05 19.69
CA LEU A 72 -2.84 3.09 18.29
C LEU A 72 -2.65 4.47 17.62
N PRO A 73 -3.00 5.63 18.25
CA PRO A 73 -2.75 6.94 17.65
C PRO A 73 -1.28 7.21 17.34
N ARG A 74 -0.36 6.74 18.19
CA ARG A 74 1.09 6.87 17.96
C ARG A 74 1.62 5.94 16.86
N GLN A 75 0.84 4.92 16.48
CA GLN A 75 1.18 3.98 15.41
C GLN A 75 0.43 4.26 14.11
N ALA A 76 -0.53 5.20 14.10
CA ALA A 76 -1.36 5.50 12.94
C ALA A 76 -0.55 5.87 11.70
N THR A 77 0.48 6.72 11.85
CA THR A 77 1.37 7.09 10.73
C THR A 77 2.14 5.89 10.17
N ARG A 78 2.49 4.91 11.01
CA ARG A 78 3.16 3.68 10.59
C ARG A 78 2.19 2.77 9.85
N ALA A 79 0.96 2.63 10.34
CA ALA A 79 -0.10 1.90 9.66
C ALA A 79 -0.43 2.50 8.28
N ILE A 80 -0.46 3.84 8.19
CA ILE A 80 -0.66 4.57 6.92
C ILE A 80 0.48 4.26 5.93
N ARG A 81 1.75 4.25 6.38
CA ARG A 81 2.89 3.86 5.51
C ARG A 81 2.73 2.46 4.94
N VAL A 82 2.30 1.50 5.77
CA VAL A 82 2.01 0.13 5.31
C VAL A 82 0.90 0.12 4.28
N ALA A 83 -0.21 0.83 4.54
CA ALA A 83 -1.33 0.90 3.62
C ALA A 83 -0.95 1.50 2.26
N PHE A 84 -0.16 2.59 2.23
CA PHE A 84 0.37 3.15 0.99
C PHE A 84 1.31 2.20 0.27
N GLY A 85 2.22 1.54 0.99
CA GLY A 85 3.10 0.52 0.41
C GLY A 85 2.31 -0.60 -0.27
N CYS A 86 1.31 -1.16 0.43
CA CYS A 86 0.42 -2.19 -0.13
C CYS A 86 -0.37 -1.70 -1.34
N ALA A 87 -0.88 -0.47 -1.31
CA ALA A 87 -1.63 0.11 -2.42
C ALA A 87 -0.77 0.29 -3.68
N ILE A 88 0.44 0.84 -3.53
CA ILE A 88 1.37 1.03 -4.65
C ILE A 88 1.80 -0.32 -5.22
N ILE A 89 2.15 -1.30 -4.37
CA ILE A 89 2.48 -2.66 -4.82
C ILE A 89 1.31 -3.27 -5.61
N THR A 90 0.08 -3.10 -5.13
CA THR A 90 -1.11 -3.61 -5.83
C THR A 90 -1.29 -2.98 -7.20
N LEU A 91 -1.08 -1.66 -7.33
CA LEU A 91 -1.11 -0.99 -8.63
C LEU A 91 -0.07 -1.59 -9.59
N HIS A 92 1.16 -1.82 -9.11
CA HIS A 92 2.21 -2.42 -9.94
C HIS A 92 1.83 -3.85 -10.37
N ILE A 93 1.20 -4.64 -9.50
CA ILE A 93 0.69 -5.98 -9.84
C ILE A 93 -0.40 -5.87 -10.92
N MET A 94 -1.36 -4.95 -10.76
CA MET A 94 -2.41 -4.74 -11.77
C MET A 94 -1.81 -4.34 -13.12
N GLN A 95 -0.92 -3.35 -13.14
CA GLN A 95 -0.25 -2.89 -14.35
C GLN A 95 0.59 -4.00 -15.01
N PHE A 96 1.15 -4.92 -14.23
CA PHE A 96 1.86 -6.09 -14.75
C PHE A 96 0.91 -7.14 -15.36
N TRP A 97 -0.23 -7.40 -14.74
CA TRP A 97 -1.20 -8.41 -15.20
C TRP A 97 -2.05 -7.98 -16.40
N TYR A 98 -2.39 -6.70 -16.51
CA TYR A 98 -3.25 -6.20 -17.60
C TYR A 98 -2.48 -5.83 -18.88
N LYS A 99 -1.18 -6.15 -18.92
CA LYS A 99 -0.33 -6.08 -20.10
C LYS A 99 -0.86 -6.94 -21.24
#